data_AF-A0A7Y5XYV2-F1
#
_entry.id   AF-A0A7Y5XYV2-F1
#
_cell.length_a   1.000
_cell.length_b   1.000
_cell.length_c   1.000
_cell.angle_alpha   90.00
_cell.angle_beta   90.00
_cell.angle_gamma   90.00
#
_symmetry.space_group_name_H-M   'P 1'
#
loop_
_entity.id
_entity.type
_entity.pdbx_description
1 polymer ?
#
loop_
_entity_poly.entity_id
_entity_poly.type
_entity_poly.pdbx_seq_one_letter_code
_entity_poly.pdbx_strand_id
1 'polypeptide(L)'
;MSSRSCPDWPDLMELAPDLQFMHYTVAEAQLPVEALTRVTHVSLGDVSICCDRDHHVYYAAHTDAEVAEALRGTHWYEVHEYAQRGPGASAA
;
A
#
# COMPACT_ATOMS: atom_id res chain seq x y z
N MET A 1 -5.62 -20.45 -7.53
CA MET A 1 -5.17 -19.06 -7.73
C MET A 1 -5.84 -18.24 -6.65
N SER A 2 -5.19 -18.11 -5.49
CA SER A 2 -5.73 -17.32 -4.38
C SER A 2 -5.93 -15.89 -4.88
N SER A 3 -7.16 -15.40 -4.76
CA SER A 3 -7.54 -14.04 -5.10
C SER A 3 -6.54 -13.08 -4.45
N ARG A 4 -5.71 -12.41 -5.27
CA ARG A 4 -4.78 -11.38 -4.81
C ARG A 4 -5.51 -10.15 -4.28
N SER A 5 -6.83 -10.08 -4.45
CA SER A 5 -7.65 -8.99 -3.95
C SER A 5 -7.75 -9.02 -2.43
N CYS A 6 -7.64 -7.85 -1.81
CA CYS A 6 -7.79 -7.66 -0.38
C CYS A 6 -9.15 -8.21 0.13
N PRO A 7 -9.23 -8.93 1.26
CA PRO A 7 -10.51 -9.39 1.80
C PRO A 7 -11.39 -8.23 2.32
N ASP A 8 -10.77 -7.13 2.75
CA ASP A 8 -11.46 -5.88 3.14
C ASP A 8 -11.78 -4.99 1.93
N TRP A 9 -11.76 -5.56 0.72
CA TRP A 9 -12.14 -4.86 -0.50
C TRP A 9 -13.50 -4.13 -0.41
N PRO A 10 -14.56 -4.70 0.20
CA PRO A 10 -15.84 -3.99 0.35
C PRO A 10 -15.70 -2.67 1.12
N ASP A 11 -15.00 -2.68 2.26
CA ASP A 11 -14.77 -1.47 3.07
C ASP A 11 -13.87 -0.47 2.33
N LEU A 12 -12.84 -0.96 1.64
CA LEU A 12 -11.95 -0.11 0.83
C LEU A 12 -12.69 0.54 -0.34
N MET A 13 -13.69 -0.13 -0.93
CA MET A 13 -14.56 0.44 -1.95
C MET A 13 -15.47 1.54 -1.42
N GLU A 14 -15.87 1.48 -0.16
CA GLU A 14 -16.62 2.58 0.49
C GLU A 14 -15.73 3.79 0.78
N LEU A 15 -14.44 3.55 1.08
CA LEU A 15 -13.46 4.60 1.35
C LEU A 15 -12.95 5.28 0.06
N ALA A 16 -12.57 4.49 -0.93
CA ALA A 16 -11.91 4.94 -2.15
C ALA A 16 -12.24 3.97 -3.32
N PRO A 17 -13.40 4.14 -3.98
CA PRO A 17 -13.88 3.23 -5.02
C PRO A 17 -13.01 3.20 -6.28
N ASP A 18 -12.16 4.21 -6.48
CA ASP A 18 -11.24 4.32 -7.61
C ASP A 18 -9.93 3.51 -7.43
N LEU A 19 -9.68 2.98 -6.22
CA LEU A 19 -8.47 2.23 -5.90
C LEU A 19 -8.69 0.73 -6.06
N GLN A 20 -7.66 0.00 -6.52
CA GLN A 20 -7.63 -1.45 -6.67
C GLN A 20 -6.58 -2.09 -5.75
N PHE A 21 -6.97 -2.34 -4.50
CA PHE A 21 -6.08 -2.96 -3.51
C PHE A 21 -5.85 -4.44 -3.79
N MET A 22 -4.58 -4.77 -4.00
CA MET A 22 -4.12 -6.13 -4.21
C MET A 22 -2.96 -6.44 -3.24
N HIS A 23 -2.84 -7.69 -2.85
CA HIS A 23 -1.74 -8.22 -2.06
C HIS A 23 -0.59 -8.62 -2.98
N TYR A 24 0.54 -7.98 -2.74
CA TYR A 24 1.81 -8.25 -3.38
C TYR A 24 2.86 -8.53 -2.32
N THR A 25 3.98 -9.14 -2.72
CA THR A 25 5.19 -9.05 -1.92
C THR A 25 5.82 -7.66 -2.07
N VAL A 26 6.60 -7.22 -1.10
CA VAL A 26 7.34 -5.94 -1.19
C VAL A 26 8.26 -5.91 -2.42
N ALA A 27 8.85 -7.07 -2.76
CA ALA A 27 9.63 -7.22 -3.99
C ALA A 27 8.80 -7.02 -5.29
N GLU A 28 7.53 -7.42 -5.31
CA GLU A 28 6.62 -7.24 -6.44
C GLU A 28 6.01 -5.83 -6.52
N ALA A 29 5.80 -5.19 -5.36
CA ALA A 29 5.16 -3.87 -5.26
C ALA A 29 5.99 -2.73 -5.85
N GLN A 30 7.29 -2.96 -6.11
CA GLN A 30 8.23 -1.97 -6.66
C GLN A 30 8.27 -0.68 -5.82
N LEU A 31 8.38 -0.84 -4.50
CA LEU A 31 8.44 0.28 -3.57
C LEU A 31 9.70 1.14 -3.77
N PRO A 32 9.69 2.41 -3.32
CA PRO A 32 10.84 3.30 -3.39
C PRO A 32 12.05 2.69 -2.68
N VAL A 33 13.23 2.79 -3.29
CA VAL A 33 14.47 2.24 -2.72
C VAL A 33 14.73 2.78 -1.31
N GLU A 34 14.43 4.04 -1.07
CA GLU A 34 14.54 4.66 0.26
C GLU A 34 13.66 3.99 1.32
N ALA A 35 12.47 3.51 0.97
CA ALA A 35 11.62 2.73 1.87
C ALA A 35 12.19 1.32 2.05
N LEU A 36 12.62 0.66 0.97
CA LEU A 36 13.20 -0.67 1.02
C LEU A 36 14.43 -0.75 1.93
N THR A 37 15.28 0.29 1.94
CA THR A 37 16.46 0.34 2.82
C THR A 37 16.12 0.45 4.31
N ARG A 38 14.90 0.84 4.67
CA ARG A 38 14.42 0.93 6.05
C ARG A 38 13.83 -0.38 6.56
N VAL A 39 13.43 -1.28 5.66
CA VAL A 39 12.91 -2.60 6.01
C VAL A 39 14.11 -3.54 6.25
N THR A 40 14.34 -3.90 7.50
CA THR A 40 15.50 -4.68 7.94
C THR A 40 15.13 -5.96 8.68
N HIS A 41 13.89 -6.08 9.15
CA HIS A 41 13.49 -7.20 9.99
C HIS A 41 13.34 -8.53 9.22
N VAL A 42 13.09 -8.49 7.91
CA VAL A 42 12.81 -9.68 7.08
C VAL A 42 13.17 -9.46 5.60
N SER A 43 13.21 -10.56 4.84
CA SER A 43 13.42 -10.56 3.39
C SER A 43 12.25 -9.92 2.65
N LEU A 44 12.54 -9.00 1.72
CA LEU A 44 11.54 -8.29 0.91
C LEU A 44 10.64 -9.20 0.06
N GLY A 45 11.07 -10.44 -0.22
CA GLY A 45 10.28 -11.44 -0.93
C GLY A 45 9.27 -12.19 -0.06
N ASP A 46 9.39 -12.11 1.27
CA ASP A 46 8.51 -12.78 2.23
C ASP A 46 7.52 -11.80 2.88
N VAL A 47 7.71 -10.50 2.71
CA VAL A 47 6.80 -9.47 3.24
C VAL A 47 5.66 -9.22 2.29
N SER A 48 4.45 -9.36 2.80
CA SER A 48 3.24 -8.97 2.09
C SER A 48 2.89 -7.50 2.34
N ILE A 49 2.44 -6.84 1.30
CA ILE A 49 1.90 -5.49 1.30
C ILE A 49 0.56 -5.50 0.57
N CYS A 50 -0.42 -4.78 1.12
CA CYS A 50 -1.69 -4.51 0.47
C CYS A 50 -1.67 -3.11 -0.12
N CYS A 51 -1.70 -3.00 -1.45
CA CYS A 51 -1.62 -1.69 -2.08
C CYS A 51 -2.24 -1.62 -3.47
N ASP A 52 -2.56 -0.40 -3.86
CA ASP A 52 -2.75 0.03 -5.24
C ASP A 52 -1.44 0.65 -5.74
N ARG A 53 -0.84 0.02 -6.76
CA ARG A 53 0.47 0.42 -7.30
C ARG A 53 0.37 1.61 -8.24
N ASP A 54 -0.79 1.83 -8.87
CA ASP A 54 -1.01 2.90 -9.82
C ASP A 54 -1.15 4.26 -9.11
N HIS A 55 -1.82 4.29 -7.97
CA HIS A 55 -2.04 5.48 -7.15
C HIS A 55 -1.03 5.62 -6.01
N HIS A 56 -0.14 4.64 -5.83
CA HIS A 56 0.81 4.57 -4.71
C HIS A 56 0.12 4.67 -3.35
N VAL A 57 -0.97 3.93 -3.18
CA VAL A 57 -1.75 3.90 -1.93
C VAL A 57 -1.64 2.52 -1.30
N TYR A 58 -1.32 2.46 0.00
CA TYR A 58 -1.25 1.21 0.74
C TYR A 58 -2.26 1.17 1.88
N TYR A 59 -2.64 -0.04 2.29
CA TYR A 59 -3.54 -0.25 3.42
C TYR A 59 -2.74 -0.80 4.60
N ALA A 60 -2.58 0.01 5.65
CA ALA A 60 -1.71 -0.33 6.78
C ALA A 60 -2.17 -1.55 7.57
N ALA A 61 -3.48 -1.85 7.61
CA ALA A 61 -3.97 -3.01 8.38
C ALA A 61 -3.54 -4.36 7.78
N HIS A 62 -3.32 -4.41 6.46
CA HIS A 62 -2.88 -5.60 5.73
C HIS A 62 -1.46 -5.47 5.16
N THR A 63 -0.70 -4.52 5.71
CA THR A 63 0.70 -4.32 5.37
C THR A 63 1.53 -4.48 6.63
N ASP A 64 2.73 -5.02 6.49
CA ASP A 64 3.63 -5.10 7.63
C ASP A 64 3.92 -3.71 8.24
N ALA A 65 4.02 -3.65 9.58
CA ALA A 65 4.16 -2.39 10.29
C ALA A 65 5.47 -1.65 9.97
N GLU A 66 6.57 -2.36 9.75
CA GLU A 66 7.85 -1.74 9.38
C GLU A 66 7.82 -1.24 7.94
N VAL A 67 7.14 -1.94 7.03
CA VAL A 67 6.89 -1.45 5.66
C VAL A 67 6.01 -0.21 5.68
N ALA A 68 4.91 -0.25 6.44
CA ALA A 68 4.00 0.88 6.58
C ALA A 68 4.73 2.12 7.14
N GLU A 69 5.63 1.93 8.10
CA GLU A 69 6.47 3.01 8.65
C GLU A 69 7.56 3.46 7.66
N ALA A 70 8.17 2.54 6.93
CA ALA A 70 9.17 2.85 5.90
C ALA A 70 8.59 3.68 4.76
N LEU A 71 7.31 3.47 4.42
CA LEU A 71 6.59 4.24 3.42
C LEU A 71 6.21 5.64 3.92
N ARG A 72 6.11 5.86 5.24
CA ARG A 72 5.84 7.19 5.80
C ARG A 72 6.98 8.15 5.45
N GLY A 73 6.62 9.24 4.76
CA GLY A 73 7.57 10.25 4.29
C GLY A 73 8.03 10.04 2.84
N THR A 74 7.51 9.04 2.14
CA THR A 74 7.65 8.90 0.68
C THR A 74 6.42 9.48 -0.04
N HIS A 75 6.31 9.28 -1.35
CA HIS A 75 5.13 9.63 -2.13
C HIS A 75 3.95 8.65 -1.95
N TRP A 76 4.12 7.61 -1.13
CA TRP A 76 3.07 6.65 -0.84
C TRP A 76 2.15 7.16 0.26
N TYR A 77 0.86 6.93 0.08
CA TYR A 77 -0.17 7.35 1.03
C TYR A 77 -0.89 6.16 1.64
N GLU A 78 -1.27 6.30 2.91
CA GLU A 78 -2.15 5.33 3.55
C GLU A 78 -3.59 5.58 3.09
N VAL A 79 -4.41 4.54 2.90
CA VAL A 79 -5.76 4.67 2.32
C VAL A 79 -6.68 5.62 3.08
N HIS A 80 -6.64 5.63 4.42
CA HIS A 80 -7.44 6.56 5.21
C HIS A 80 -6.93 8.00 5.06
N GLU A 81 -5.62 8.19 4.88
CA GLU A 81 -5.05 9.51 4.58
C GLU A 81 -5.47 9.98 3.18
N TYR A 82 -5.41 9.09 2.19
CA TYR A 82 -5.85 9.36 0.82
C TYR A 82 -7.33 9.73 0.77
N ALA A 83 -8.19 8.96 1.45
CA ALA A 83 -9.63 9.21 1.52
C ALA A 83 -9.94 10.58 2.18
N GLN A 84 -9.18 10.98 3.20
CA GLN A 84 -9.35 12.29 3.85
C GLN A 84 -8.88 13.47 2.99
N ARG A 85 -7.82 13.29 2.19
CA ARG A 85 -7.31 14.33 1.28
C ARG A 85 -8.12 14.45 -0.01
N GLY A 86 -8.88 13.42 -0.34
CA GLY A 86 -9.75 13.33 -1.50
C GLY A 86 -9.02 12.81 -2.76
N PRO A 87 -9.77 12.18 -3.70
CA PRO A 87 -9.24 11.75 -4.99
C PRO A 87 -8.90 12.99 -5.83
N GLY A 88 -7.65 13.45 -5.70
CA GLY A 88 -7.19 14.70 -6.33
C GLY A 88 -5.88 15.24 -5.78
N ALA A 89 -5.37 14.74 -4.65
CA ALA A 89 -4.09 15.20 -4.10
C ALA A 89 -2.85 14.77 -4.91
N SER A 90 -2.97 13.80 -5.83
CA SER A 90 -1.88 13.33 -6.70
C SER A 90 -2.10 13.59 -8.21
N ALA A 91 -3.08 14.43 -8.58
CA ALA A 91 -3.26 14.88 -9.97
C ALA A 91 -2.88 16.36 -10.10
N ALA A 92 -1.58 16.66 -10.04
CA ALA A 92 -1.02 17.97 -10.38
C ALA A 92 0.21 17.79 -11.29
#